data_AF-A0AAP2RHV0-F1
#
_entry.id   AF-A0AAP2RHV0-F1
#
_cell.length_a   1.000
_cell.length_b   1.000
_cell.length_c   1.000
_cell.angle_alpha   90.00
_cell.angle_beta   90.00
_cell.angle_gamma   90.00
#
_symmetry.space_group_name_H-M   'P 1'
#
loop_
_entity.id
_entity.type
_entity.pdbx_description
1 polymer ?
#
loop_
_entity_poly.entity_id
_entity_poly.type
_entity_poly.pdbx_seq_one_letter_code
_entity_poly.pdbx_strand_id
1 'polypeptide(L)'
;MKKSIIGQKSKKTDTAGSTMVEVLVAFLIVMIMVVMFSKVIAVSADMLKRSQQMTARYETFNENYYKTENRKRRSEIGGLTLRLSVDTEKTAAGNKAKGASLELPKTGLQVYTDTETGLKMYSFQSQESEAATD
;
A
#
# COMPACT_ATOMS: atom_id res chain seq x y z
N MET A 1 15.68 73.35 -54.92
CA MET A 1 16.02 72.13 -54.16
C MET A 1 14.82 71.74 -53.28
N LYS A 2 14.10 70.66 -53.61
CA LYS A 2 12.97 70.16 -52.81
C LYS A 2 13.51 69.28 -51.68
N LYS A 3 13.32 69.67 -50.42
CA LYS A 3 13.59 68.81 -49.26
C LYS A 3 12.41 67.85 -49.08
N SER A 4 12.63 66.55 -49.23
CA SER A 4 11.62 65.54 -48.93
C SER A 4 11.56 65.31 -47.43
N ILE A 5 10.39 65.51 -46.83
CA ILE A 5 10.13 65.11 -45.44
C ILE A 5 9.92 63.60 -45.47
N ILE A 6 10.93 62.85 -45.03
CA ILE A 6 10.83 61.40 -44.84
C ILE A 6 9.91 61.19 -43.64
N GLY A 7 8.67 60.80 -43.93
CA GLY A 7 7.66 60.48 -42.93
C GLY A 7 8.14 59.34 -42.05
N GLN A 8 8.43 59.66 -40.79
CA GLN A 8 8.67 58.69 -39.75
C GLN A 8 7.33 57.98 -39.47
N LYS A 9 7.09 56.84 -40.12
CA LYS A 9 5.97 55.95 -39.78
C LYS A 9 6.19 55.42 -38.38
N SER A 10 5.57 56.06 -37.40
CA SER A 10 5.27 55.46 -36.10
C SER A 10 4.54 54.13 -36.36
N LYS A 11 5.19 53.01 -36.05
CA LYS A 11 4.49 51.72 -35.91
C LYS A 11 3.55 51.91 -34.72
N LYS A 12 2.27 52.18 -34.99
CA LYS A 12 1.24 52.01 -33.97
C LYS A 12 1.24 50.53 -33.60
N THR A 13 1.70 50.24 -32.39
CA THR A 13 1.47 48.95 -31.75
C THR A 13 0.01 48.91 -31.34
N ASP A 14 -0.82 48.18 -32.09
CA ASP A 14 -2.22 47.93 -31.73
C ASP A 14 -2.27 46.95 -30.54
N THR A 15 -2.01 47.48 -29.34
CA THR A 15 -2.10 46.74 -28.07
C THR A 15 -3.45 46.97 -27.37
N ALA A 16 -4.33 47.79 -27.94
CA ALA A 16 -5.59 48.22 -27.31
C ALA A 16 -6.60 47.09 -27.03
N GLY A 17 -6.47 45.93 -27.69
CA GLY A 17 -7.25 44.71 -27.39
C GLY A 17 -6.48 43.60 -26.66
N SER A 18 -5.15 43.69 -26.59
CA SER A 18 -4.29 42.64 -26.03
C SER A 18 -4.39 42.58 -24.50
N THR A 19 -4.48 43.73 -23.83
CA THR A 19 -4.54 43.81 -22.36
C THR A 19 -5.83 43.23 -21.78
N MET A 20 -6.97 43.38 -22.46
CA MET A 20 -8.25 42.79 -22.01
C MET A 20 -8.23 41.26 -22.15
N VAL A 21 -7.70 40.74 -23.25
CA VAL A 21 -7.57 39.29 -23.47
C VAL A 21 -6.57 38.68 -22.49
N GLU A 22 -5.45 39.35 -22.22
CA GLU A 22 -4.45 38.90 -21.26
C GLU A 22 -5.02 38.79 -19.83
N VAL A 23 -5.82 39.78 -19.39
CA VAL A 23 -6.48 39.74 -18.07
C VAL A 23 -7.50 38.60 -18.00
N LEU A 24 -8.25 38.34 -19.07
CA LEU A 24 -9.20 37.22 -19.13
C LEU A 24 -8.50 35.86 -19.08
N VAL A 25 -7.40 35.71 -19.82
CA VAL A 25 -6.58 34.48 -19.81
C VAL A 25 -5.94 34.27 -18.44
N ALA A 26 -5.40 35.33 -17.82
CA ALA A 26 -4.85 35.25 -16.47
C ALA A 26 -5.92 34.83 -15.44
N PHE A 27 -7.12 35.41 -15.52
CA PHE A 27 -8.24 35.03 -14.64
C PHE A 27 -8.67 33.57 -14.84
N LEU A 28 -8.72 33.11 -16.09
CA LEU A 28 -9.04 31.71 -16.40
C LEU A 28 -8.00 30.74 -15.81
N ILE A 29 -6.71 31.05 -15.94
CA ILE A 29 -5.64 30.23 -15.36
C ILE A 29 -5.79 30.16 -13.84
N VAL A 30 -6.05 31.30 -13.19
CA VAL A 30 -6.25 31.35 -11.73
C VAL A 30 -7.46 30.52 -11.31
N MET A 31 -8.60 30.62 -12.01
CA MET A 31 -9.77 29.78 -11.71
C MET A 31 -9.47 28.30 -11.84
N ILE A 32 -8.75 27.89 -12.89
CA ILE A 32 -8.37 26.48 -13.10
C ILE A 32 -7.46 26.01 -11.95
N MET A 33 -6.47 26.82 -11.55
CA MET A 33 -5.58 26.51 -10.43
C MET A 33 -6.36 26.33 -9.12
N VAL A 34 -7.29 27.22 -8.81
CA VAL A 34 -8.13 27.12 -7.60
C VAL A 34 -8.95 25.82 -7.62
N VAL A 35 -9.61 25.50 -8.75
CA VAL A 35 -10.41 24.28 -8.86
C VAL A 35 -9.57 23.02 -8.70
N MET A 36 -8.39 22.96 -9.35
CA MET A 36 -7.49 21.81 -9.22
C MET A 36 -6.96 21.68 -7.79
N PHE A 37 -6.57 22.79 -7.16
CA PHE A 37 -6.08 22.81 -5.79
C PHE A 37 -7.14 22.36 -4.79
N SER A 38 -8.39 22.81 -4.93
CA SER A 38 -9.51 22.34 -4.11
C SER A 38 -9.75 20.83 -4.23
N LYS A 39 -9.61 20.26 -5.44
CA LYS A 39 -9.73 18.81 -5.63
C LYS A 39 -8.60 18.04 -4.95
N VAL A 40 -7.37 18.53 -5.04
CA VAL A 40 -6.22 17.92 -4.34
C VAL A 40 -6.46 17.91 -2.83
N ILE A 41 -6.89 19.04 -2.25
CA ILE A 41 -7.22 19.12 -0.83
C ILE A 41 -8.32 18.12 -0.45
N ALA A 42 -9.39 18.03 -1.24
CA ALA A 42 -10.49 17.10 -0.97
C ALA A 42 -10.00 15.63 -0.95
N VAL A 43 -9.22 15.24 -1.96
CA VAL A 43 -8.64 13.88 -2.02
C VAL A 43 -7.70 13.64 -0.85
N SER A 44 -6.86 14.61 -0.47
CA SER A 44 -5.96 14.49 0.68
C SER A 44 -6.73 14.34 1.99
N ALA A 45 -7.82 15.08 2.17
CA ALA A 45 -8.68 14.96 3.36
C ALA A 45 -9.34 13.58 3.45
N ASP A 46 -9.86 13.06 2.33
CA ASP A 46 -10.43 11.72 2.26
C ASP A 46 -9.39 10.63 2.52
N MET A 47 -8.19 10.78 1.95
CA MET A 47 -7.07 9.88 2.24
C MET A 47 -6.67 9.90 3.71
N LEU A 48 -6.60 11.08 4.33
CA LEU A 48 -6.28 11.21 5.75
C LEU A 48 -7.34 10.53 6.61
N LYS A 49 -8.64 10.78 6.34
CA LYS A 49 -9.74 10.15 7.06
C LYS A 49 -9.71 8.63 6.92
N ARG A 50 -9.48 8.13 5.69
CA ARG A 50 -9.36 6.70 5.43
C ARG A 50 -8.15 6.08 6.12
N SER A 51 -7.03 6.80 6.18
CA SER A 51 -5.83 6.38 6.91
C SER A 51 -6.11 6.25 8.40
N GLN A 52 -6.72 7.27 9.02
CA GLN A 52 -7.10 7.25 10.44
C GLN A 52 -8.07 6.10 10.76
N GLN A 53 -9.08 5.88 9.91
CA GLN A 53 -10.01 4.76 10.06
C GLN A 53 -9.29 3.41 9.97
N MET A 54 -8.31 3.29 9.08
CA MET A 54 -7.52 2.07 8.93
C MET A 54 -6.66 1.82 10.16
N THR A 55 -5.99 2.86 10.70
CA THR A 55 -5.22 2.77 11.93
C THR A 55 -6.10 2.31 13.10
N ALA A 56 -7.26 2.94 13.30
CA ALA A 56 -8.20 2.53 14.34
C ALA A 56 -8.64 1.07 14.19
N ARG A 57 -8.92 0.61 12.96
CA ARG A 57 -9.27 -0.78 12.68
C ARG A 57 -8.13 -1.74 13.03
N TYR A 58 -6.89 -1.38 12.72
CA TYR A 58 -5.72 -2.19 13.08
C TYR A 58 -5.47 -2.21 14.59
N GLU A 59 -5.64 -1.07 15.28
CA GLU A 59 -5.50 -0.98 16.73
C GLU A 59 -6.53 -1.88 17.43
N THR A 60 -7.81 -1.79 17.07
CA THR A 60 -8.86 -2.65 17.61
C THR A 60 -8.60 -4.13 17.32
N PHE A 61 -8.18 -4.47 16.08
CA PHE A 61 -7.82 -5.84 15.73
C PHE A 61 -6.68 -6.36 16.60
N ASN A 62 -5.63 -5.57 16.78
CA ASN A 62 -4.44 -5.95 17.52
C ASN A 62 -4.77 -6.12 19.01
N GLU A 63 -5.54 -5.20 19.59
CA GLU A 63 -6.05 -5.29 20.96
C GLU A 63 -6.85 -6.58 21.16
N ASN A 64 -7.79 -6.86 20.24
CA ASN A 64 -8.60 -8.07 20.28
C ASN A 64 -7.77 -9.35 20.14
N TYR A 65 -6.75 -9.36 19.28
CA TYR A 65 -5.86 -10.50 19.11
C TYR A 65 -5.07 -10.85 20.39
N TYR A 66 -4.62 -9.84 21.15
CA TYR A 66 -3.81 -10.02 22.35
C TYR A 66 -4.62 -10.25 23.64
N LYS A 67 -5.94 -9.97 23.64
CA LYS A 67 -6.82 -10.33 24.76
C LYS A 67 -6.78 -11.85 25.03
N THR A 68 -6.59 -12.22 26.29
CA THR A 68 -6.45 -13.61 26.74
C THR A 68 -7.67 -14.47 26.42
N GLU A 69 -8.87 -13.89 26.44
CA GLU A 69 -10.13 -14.57 26.09
C GLU A 69 -10.14 -15.07 24.63
N ASN A 70 -9.50 -14.33 23.72
CA ASN A 70 -9.47 -14.65 22.30
C ASN A 70 -8.41 -15.69 21.92
N ARG A 71 -7.55 -16.12 22.86
CA ARG A 71 -6.66 -17.27 22.66
C ARG A 71 -7.45 -18.54 22.33
N LYS A 72 -8.64 -18.72 22.92
CA LYS A 72 -9.53 -19.87 22.67
C LYS A 72 -10.23 -19.81 21.30
N ARG A 73 -10.29 -18.62 20.68
CA ARG A 73 -10.88 -18.41 19.35
C ARG A 73 -9.89 -18.65 18.21
N ARG A 74 -8.62 -18.94 18.54
CA ARG A 74 -7.60 -19.28 17.55
C ARG A 74 -7.84 -20.70 17.07
N SER A 75 -7.99 -20.88 15.76
CA SER A 75 -8.12 -22.21 15.16
C SER A 75 -6.74 -22.76 14.87
N GLU A 76 -6.44 -23.95 15.38
CA GLU A 76 -5.23 -24.68 14.99
C GLU A 76 -5.35 -25.15 13.54
N ILE A 77 -4.31 -24.88 12.75
CA ILE A 77 -4.19 -25.41 11.39
C ILE A 77 -3.43 -26.74 11.48
N GLY A 78 -4.19 -27.84 11.43
CA GLY A 78 -3.65 -29.18 11.21
C GLY A 78 -3.47 -29.49 9.73
N GLY A 79 -2.65 -30.51 9.42
CA GLY A 79 -2.57 -31.07 8.07
C GLY A 79 -1.64 -30.35 7.10
N LEU A 80 -0.50 -29.85 7.58
CA LEU A 80 0.52 -29.28 6.70
C LEU A 80 1.52 -30.39 6.34
N THR A 81 1.75 -30.60 5.04
CA THR A 81 2.71 -31.60 4.56
C THR A 81 4.02 -30.91 4.20
N LEU A 82 5.10 -31.21 4.94
CA LEU A 82 6.45 -30.82 4.54
C LEU A 82 6.98 -31.83 3.53
N ARG A 83 7.35 -31.35 2.33
CA ARG A 83 7.99 -32.16 1.30
C ARG A 83 9.43 -31.71 1.12
N LEU A 84 10.36 -32.62 1.39
CA LEU A 84 11.75 -32.46 0.99
C LEU A 84 11.96 -33.19 -0.34
N SER A 85 12.21 -32.43 -1.40
CA SER A 85 12.66 -32.95 -2.68
C SER A 85 14.17 -33.08 -2.68
N VAL A 86 14.69 -34.24 -3.04
CA VAL A 86 16.14 -34.46 -3.22
C VAL A 86 16.51 -33.96 -4.62
N ASP A 87 17.54 -33.10 -4.69
CA ASP A 87 18.13 -32.68 -5.96
C ASP A 87 18.89 -33.85 -6.57
N THR A 88 18.25 -34.53 -7.53
CA THR A 88 18.78 -35.74 -8.17
C THR A 88 19.96 -35.45 -9.11
N GLU A 89 20.23 -34.19 -9.45
CA GLU A 89 21.38 -33.82 -10.29
C GLU A 89 22.66 -33.71 -9.47
N LYS A 90 22.55 -33.36 -8.19
CA LYS A 90 23.69 -33.18 -7.27
C LYS A 90 23.93 -34.32 -6.30
N THR A 91 23.03 -35.29 -6.25
CA THR A 91 23.12 -36.41 -5.29
C THR A 91 23.89 -37.58 -5.89
N ALA A 92 24.78 -38.21 -5.10
CA ALA A 92 25.59 -39.36 -5.54
C ALA A 92 24.72 -40.49 -6.11
N ALA A 93 25.15 -41.10 -7.22
CA ALA A 93 24.39 -42.10 -8.01
C ALA A 93 23.92 -43.34 -7.22
N GLY A 94 24.48 -43.60 -6.04
CA GLY A 94 24.05 -44.68 -5.14
C GLY A 94 22.79 -44.36 -4.32
N ASN A 95 22.40 -43.10 -4.20
CA ASN A 95 21.23 -42.70 -3.42
C ASN A 95 19.97 -42.74 -4.30
N LYS A 96 19.09 -43.71 -4.05
CA LYS A 96 17.85 -43.93 -4.81
C LYS A 96 16.65 -43.13 -4.26
N ALA A 97 16.82 -42.35 -3.20
CA ALA A 97 15.75 -41.58 -2.61
C ALA A 97 15.37 -40.37 -3.49
N LYS A 98 14.12 -40.32 -3.94
CA LYS A 98 13.59 -39.21 -4.78
C LYS A 98 12.99 -38.06 -3.95
N GLY A 99 12.78 -38.27 -2.67
CA GLY A 99 12.21 -37.29 -1.75
C GLY A 99 11.71 -37.94 -0.47
N ALA A 100 11.44 -37.11 0.53
CA ALA A 100 10.81 -37.48 1.78
C ALA A 100 9.59 -36.57 2.02
N SER A 101 8.49 -37.16 2.47
CA SER A 101 7.28 -36.43 2.85
C SER A 101 7.02 -36.68 4.31
N LEU A 102 6.87 -35.62 5.09
CA LEU A 102 6.49 -35.68 6.49
C LEU A 102 5.14 -34.97 6.65
N GLU A 103 4.14 -35.71 7.08
CA GLU A 103 2.87 -35.12 7.49
C GLU A 103 3.01 -34.55 8.90
N LEU A 104 2.68 -33.28 9.07
CA LEU A 104 2.60 -32.64 10.37
C LEU A 104 1.12 -32.61 10.80
N PRO A 105 0.64 -33.60 11.55
CA PRO A 105 -0.74 -33.64 12.03
C PRO A 105 -1.04 -32.45 12.96
N LYS A 106 -0.02 -31.98 13.70
CA LYS A 106 -0.05 -30.73 14.47
C LYS A 106 1.19 -29.92 14.16
N THR A 107 0.99 -28.74 13.57
CA THR A 107 2.09 -27.83 13.19
C THR A 107 2.39 -26.77 14.25
N GLY A 108 1.52 -26.64 15.26
CA GLY A 108 1.50 -25.49 16.15
C GLY A 108 1.05 -24.19 15.47
N LEU A 109 0.75 -24.19 14.16
CA LEU A 109 0.22 -23.02 13.47
C LEU A 109 -1.23 -22.76 13.91
N GLN A 110 -1.50 -21.51 14.24
CA GLN A 110 -2.80 -21.01 14.68
C GLN A 110 -3.19 -19.82 13.82
N VAL A 111 -4.48 -19.71 13.55
CA VAL A 111 -5.07 -18.52 12.92
C VAL A 111 -6.11 -17.91 13.82
N TYR A 112 -5.96 -16.60 14.03
CA TYR A 112 -7.02 -15.76 14.54
C TYR A 112 -7.68 -15.03 13.38
N THR A 113 -9.01 -15.15 13.27
CA THR A 113 -9.82 -14.35 12.35
C THR A 113 -10.74 -13.49 13.18
N ASP A 114 -10.64 -12.17 13.02
CA ASP A 114 -11.55 -11.25 13.65
C ASP A 114 -12.80 -11.07 12.79
N THR A 115 -13.97 -11.33 13.36
CA THR A 115 -15.26 -11.22 12.69
C THR A 115 -15.70 -9.77 12.46
N GLU A 116 -15.19 -8.82 13.26
CA GLU A 116 -15.55 -7.41 13.13
C GLU A 116 -14.72 -6.72 12.04
N THR A 117 -13.40 -6.96 12.06
CA THR A 117 -12.48 -6.34 11.12
C THR A 117 -12.16 -7.21 9.91
N GLY A 118 -12.53 -8.49 9.88
CA GLY A 118 -12.21 -9.42 8.79
C GLY A 118 -10.71 -9.69 8.60
N LEU A 119 -9.85 -9.16 9.47
CA LEU A 119 -8.41 -9.35 9.44
C LEU A 119 -8.04 -10.73 10.01
N LYS A 120 -6.92 -11.27 9.53
CA LYS A 120 -6.39 -12.57 9.93
C LYS A 120 -4.96 -12.44 10.43
N MET A 121 -4.62 -13.13 11.51
CA MET A 121 -3.26 -13.22 12.03
C MET A 121 -2.87 -14.68 12.20
N TYR A 122 -1.69 -15.02 11.69
CA TYR A 122 -1.07 -16.34 11.79
C TYR A 122 -0.02 -16.32 12.88
N SER A 123 -0.01 -17.33 13.75
CA SER A 123 0.96 -17.45 14.84
C SER A 123 1.35 -18.90 15.07
N PHE A 124 2.56 -19.15 15.58
CA PHE A 124 3.00 -20.48 15.97
C PHE A 124 3.00 -20.61 17.49
N GLN A 125 2.44 -21.70 18.00
CA GLN A 125 2.63 -22.12 19.37
C GLN A 125 3.80 -23.12 19.41
N SER A 126 4.92 -22.68 19.95
CA SER A 126 6.04 -23.56 20.29
C SER A 126 5.80 -24.15 21.68
N GLN A 127 5.87 -25.47 21.81
CA GLN A 127 6.11 -26.08 23.12
C GLN A 127 7.60 -25.97 23.39
N GLU A 128 7.98 -25.21 24.40
CA GLU A 128 9.35 -25.19 24.90
C GLU A 128 9.59 -26.57 25.53
N SER A 129 10.39 -27.39 24.87
CA SER A 129 10.85 -28.66 25.44
C SER A 129 11.80 -28.29 26.56
N GLU A 130 11.32 -28.31 27.81
CA GLU A 130 12.21 -28.41 28.96
C GLU A 130 13.08 -29.65 28.73
N ALA A 131 14.35 -29.43 28.42
CA ALA A 131 15.32 -30.51 28.34
C ALA A 131 15.35 -31.15 29.72
N ALA A 132 14.81 -32.37 29.81
CA ALA A 132 14.99 -33.23 30.97
C ALA A 132 16.51 -33.42 31.15
N THR A 133 17.07 -32.67 32.09
CA THR A 133 18.38 -32.96 32.66
C THR A 133 18.20 -34.17 33.56
N ASP A 134 18.48 -35.36 33.00
CA ASP A 134 18.87 -36.55 33.77
C ASP A 134 20.40 -36.55 33.95
#